data_AF-A0A929K6P8-F1
#
_entry.id   AF-A0A929K6P8-F1
#
_cell.length_a   1.000
_cell.length_b   1.000
_cell.length_c   1.000
_cell.angle_alpha   90.00
_cell.angle_beta   90.00
_cell.angle_gamma   90.00
#
_symmetry.space_group_name_H-M   'P 1'
#
loop_
_entity.id
_entity.type
_entity.pdbx_description
1 polymer ?
#
loop_
_entity_poly.entity_id
_entity_poly.type
_entity_poly.pdbx_seq_one_letter_code
_entity_poly.pdbx_strand_id
1 'polypeptide(L)'
;MSTIEWNDDTETVKLIDQTLLPGEYRIVACRRVAELIDAIKRLMVRGAPALGVAGAFGVVLACINARDTKELKAEVEQLKNARPTAINLSYGVIRALNAALAGTTMVEMKEYALEEANRIAEEDVAVNKKL
;
A
#
# COMPACT_ATOMS: atom_id res chain seq x y z
N MET A 1 -2.53 17.22 -2.59
CA MET A 1 -2.55 16.56 -1.27
C MET A 1 -2.66 15.07 -1.52
N SER A 2 -1.77 14.24 -0.98
CA SER A 2 -1.85 12.78 -1.16
C SER A 2 -3.01 12.22 -0.34
N THR A 3 -3.77 11.29 -0.92
CA THR A 3 -4.92 10.65 -0.25
C THR A 3 -4.54 9.42 0.57
N ILE A 4 -3.28 9.00 0.43
CA ILE A 4 -2.65 7.88 1.10
C ILE A 4 -1.15 8.20 1.29
N GLU A 5 -0.60 7.83 2.45
CA GLU A 5 0.80 8.05 2.80
C GLU A 5 1.30 6.99 3.80
N TRP A 6 2.62 6.85 3.90
CA TRP A 6 3.27 6.09 4.96
C TRP A 6 3.54 6.99 6.16
N ASN A 7 3.40 6.45 7.36
CA ASN A 7 3.81 7.12 8.59
C ASN A 7 4.95 6.33 9.25
N ASP A 8 6.16 6.89 9.20
CA ASP A 8 7.35 6.26 9.75
C ASP A 8 7.31 6.09 11.26
N ASP A 9 6.74 7.05 12.01
CA ASP A 9 6.71 7.01 13.49
C ASP A 9 5.91 5.81 14.03
N THR A 10 4.86 5.42 13.32
CA THR A 10 3.91 4.39 13.76
C THR A 10 3.88 3.15 12.87
N GLU A 11 4.69 3.15 11.80
CA GLU A 11 4.74 2.12 10.76
C GLU A 11 3.35 1.75 10.22
N THR A 12 2.58 2.77 9.85
CA THR A 12 1.20 2.58 9.35
C THR A 12 0.97 3.24 8.01
N VAL A 13 0.02 2.68 7.25
CA VAL A 13 -0.56 3.36 6.10
C VAL A 13 -1.67 4.29 6.58
N LYS A 14 -1.51 5.59 6.37
CA LYS A 14 -2.56 6.57 6.60
C LYS A 14 -3.29 6.86 5.30
N LEU A 15 -4.61 6.88 5.35
CA LEU A 15 -5.46 7.18 4.19
C LEU A 15 -6.68 8.01 4.60
N ILE A 16 -7.17 8.83 3.67
CA ILE A 16 -8.42 9.55 3.84
C ILE A 16 -9.56 8.59 3.52
N ASP A 17 -10.56 8.50 4.40
CA ASP A 17 -11.80 7.78 4.11
C ASP A 17 -12.65 8.57 3.12
N GLN A 18 -12.47 8.31 1.82
CA GLN A 18 -13.19 8.99 0.76
C GLN A 18 -14.69 8.66 0.74
N THR A 19 -15.16 7.66 1.50
CA THR A 19 -16.60 7.32 1.55
C THR A 19 -17.42 8.34 2.35
N LEU A 20 -16.76 9.13 3.20
CA LEU A 20 -17.41 10.13 4.06
C LEU A 20 -17.37 11.54 3.46
N LEU A 21 -16.62 11.74 2.38
CA LEU A 21 -16.54 13.04 1.72
C LEU A 21 -17.80 13.33 0.88
N PRO A 22 -18.22 14.61 0.79
CA PRO A 22 -17.61 15.80 1.39
C PRO A 22 -18.06 16.09 2.84
N GLY A 23 -18.86 15.23 3.46
CA GLY A 23 -19.48 15.48 4.76
C GLY A 23 -18.51 15.45 5.94
N GLU A 24 -17.55 14.52 5.95
CA GLU A 24 -16.57 14.39 7.02
C GLU A 24 -15.19 14.05 6.46
N TYR A 25 -14.17 14.74 6.98
CA TYR A 25 -12.77 14.42 6.72
C TYR A 25 -12.25 13.51 7.84
N ARG A 26 -12.02 12.23 7.52
CA ARG A 26 -11.53 11.23 8.48
C ARG A 26 -10.30 10.52 7.95
N ILE A 27 -9.27 10.43 8.80
CA ILE A 27 -8.06 9.65 8.52
C ILE A 27 -8.19 8.27 9.16
N VAL A 28 -7.87 7.23 8.38
CA VAL A 28 -7.77 5.85 8.82
C VAL A 28 -6.30 5.45 8.81
N ALA A 29 -5.84 4.76 9.84
CA ALA A 29 -4.50 4.20 9.92
C ALA A 29 -4.57 2.66 9.88
N CYS A 30 -3.95 2.05 8.88
CA CYS A 30 -3.87 0.60 8.74
C CYS A 30 -2.48 0.12 9.19
N ARG A 31 -2.46 -0.79 10.16
CA ARG A 31 -1.27 -1.47 10.70
C ARG A 31 -1.07 -2.86 10.11
N ARG A 32 -2.13 -3.43 9.53
CA ARG A 32 -2.13 -4.78 8.95
C ARG A 32 -2.70 -4.80 7.56
N VAL A 33 -2.24 -5.75 6.75
CA VAL A 33 -2.73 -5.98 5.39
C VAL A 33 -4.25 -6.17 5.36
N ALA A 34 -4.81 -6.91 6.32
CA ALA A 34 -6.25 -7.14 6.41
C ALA A 34 -7.07 -5.83 6.56
N GLU A 35 -6.57 -4.86 7.34
CA GLU A 35 -7.22 -3.56 7.53
C GLU A 35 -7.16 -2.73 6.24
N LEU A 36 -6.03 -2.76 5.54
CA LEU A 36 -5.89 -2.09 4.25
C LEU A 36 -6.76 -2.72 3.16
N ILE A 37 -6.89 -4.05 3.14
CA ILE A 37 -7.80 -4.77 2.24
C ILE A 37 -9.24 -4.35 2.50
N ASP A 38 -9.67 -4.24 3.76
CA ASP A 38 -11.02 -3.77 4.10
C ASP A 38 -11.24 -2.33 3.60
N ALA A 39 -10.28 -1.43 3.83
CA ALA A 39 -10.34 -0.06 3.33
C ALA A 39 -10.44 0.02 1.79
N ILE A 40 -9.65 -0.80 1.08
CA ILE A 40 -9.68 -0.89 -0.40
C ILE A 40 -11.05 -1.41 -0.88
N LYS A 41 -11.59 -2.47 -0.25
CA LYS A 41 -12.86 -3.09 -0.62
C LYS A 41 -14.06 -2.17 -0.35
N ARG A 42 -14.02 -1.42 0.75
CA ARG A 42 -15.03 -0.40 1.10
C ARG A 42 -14.91 0.87 0.26
N LEU A 43 -13.93 0.93 -0.63
CA LEU A 43 -13.68 2.10 -1.47
C LEU A 43 -13.33 3.35 -0.63
N MET A 44 -12.65 3.18 0.50
CA MET A 44 -12.07 4.32 1.25
C MET A 44 -10.95 4.95 0.44
N VAL A 45 -10.19 4.14 -0.31
CA VAL A 45 -9.22 4.60 -1.31
C VAL A 45 -9.78 4.34 -2.70
N ARG A 46 -9.84 5.40 -3.51
CA ARG A 46 -10.29 5.36 -4.92
C ARG A 46 -9.31 6.11 -5.80
N GLY A 47 -9.38 5.84 -7.10
CA GLY A 47 -8.43 6.32 -8.10
C GLY A 47 -7.36 5.27 -8.40
N ALA A 48 -7.10 5.04 -9.68
CA ALA A 48 -6.16 4.01 -10.11
C ALA A 48 -4.76 4.23 -9.52
N PRO A 49 -4.19 5.45 -9.55
CA PRO A 49 -2.86 5.69 -8.99
C PRO A 49 -2.77 5.45 -7.48
N ALA A 50 -3.73 5.97 -6.70
CA ALA A 50 -3.79 5.78 -5.25
C ALA A 50 -3.91 4.30 -4.84
N LEU A 51 -4.59 3.47 -5.65
CA LEU A 51 -4.63 2.03 -5.45
C LEU A 51 -3.27 1.36 -5.68
N GLY A 52 -2.44 1.88 -6.60
CA GLY A 52 -1.07 1.41 -6.76
C GLY A 52 -0.21 1.72 -5.55
N VAL A 53 -0.30 2.94 -5.03
CA VAL A 53 0.38 3.33 -3.78
C VAL A 53 -0.08 2.47 -2.60
N ALA A 54 -1.39 2.23 -2.49
CA ALA A 54 -1.96 1.35 -1.45
C ALA A 54 -1.41 -0.08 -1.56
N GLY A 55 -1.34 -0.63 -2.78
CA GLY A 55 -0.75 -1.94 -3.02
C GLY A 55 0.70 -2.03 -2.55
N ALA A 56 1.50 -1.02 -2.87
CA ALA A 56 2.91 -0.99 -2.50
C ALA A 56 3.11 -0.89 -0.98
N PHE A 57 2.43 0.03 -0.29
CA PHE A 57 2.54 0.12 1.16
C PHE A 57 1.95 -1.11 1.88
N GLY A 58 0.97 -1.78 1.29
CA GLY A 58 0.48 -3.04 1.83
C GLY A 58 1.53 -4.14 1.83
N VAL A 59 2.48 -4.15 0.88
CA VAL A 59 3.64 -5.07 0.92
C VAL A 59 4.57 -4.72 2.07
N VAL A 60 4.76 -3.43 2.39
CA VAL A 60 5.53 -2.98 3.56
C VAL A 60 4.89 -3.50 4.85
N LEU A 61 3.58 -3.33 5.00
CA LEU A 61 2.82 -3.88 6.14
C LEU A 61 2.99 -5.40 6.25
N ALA A 62 2.97 -6.11 5.11
CA ALA A 62 3.19 -7.55 5.09
C ALA A 62 4.60 -7.92 5.57
N CYS A 63 5.63 -7.19 5.16
CA CYS A 63 7.01 -7.42 5.60
C CYS A 63 7.18 -7.19 7.11
N ILE A 64 6.47 -6.24 7.70
CA ILE A 64 6.51 -5.95 9.14
C ILE A 64 5.83 -7.06 9.96
N ASN A 65 4.69 -7.58 9.48
CA ASN A 65 3.84 -8.47 10.27
C ASN A 65 4.10 -9.97 10.02
N ALA A 66 4.66 -10.35 8.86
CA ALA A 66 4.90 -11.74 8.52
C ALA A 66 6.09 -12.33 9.31
N ARG A 67 5.98 -13.59 9.72
CA ARG A 67 7.05 -14.33 10.40
C ARG A 67 8.12 -14.82 9.45
N ASP A 68 7.73 -15.11 8.21
CA ASP A 68 8.60 -15.64 7.17
C ASP A 68 8.12 -15.24 5.77
N THR A 69 8.92 -15.57 4.76
CA THR A 69 8.62 -15.26 3.36
C THR A 69 7.38 -16.00 2.83
N LYS A 70 6.99 -17.12 3.45
CA LYS A 70 5.79 -17.86 3.04
C LYS A 70 4.53 -17.11 3.47
N GLU A 71 4.51 -16.63 4.71
CA GLU A 71 3.43 -15.79 5.23
C GLU A 71 3.34 -14.45 4.47
N LEU A 72 4.49 -13.81 4.21
CA LEU A 72 4.57 -12.61 3.37
C LEU A 72 3.89 -12.82 2.01
N LYS A 73 4.27 -13.88 1.28
CA LYS A 73 3.69 -14.18 -0.03
C LYS A 73 2.19 -14.45 0.05
N ALA A 74 1.71 -15.11 1.10
CA ALA A 74 0.29 -15.36 1.29
C ALA A 74 -0.51 -14.07 1.52
N GLU A 75 -0.03 -13.17 2.37
CA GLU A 75 -0.68 -11.86 2.60
C GLU A 75 -0.68 -11.00 1.34
N VAL A 76 0.44 -10.99 0.62
CA VAL A 76 0.58 -10.22 -0.63
C VAL A 76 -0.35 -10.74 -1.72
N GLU A 77 -0.56 -12.05 -1.83
CA GLU A 77 -1.55 -12.61 -2.76
C GLU A 77 -2.98 -12.21 -2.36
N GLN A 78 -3.31 -12.16 -1.08
CA GLN A 78 -4.63 -11.67 -0.63
C GLN A 78 -4.83 -10.19 -0.97
N LEU A 79 -3.80 -9.37 -0.76
CA LEU A 79 -3.81 -7.95 -1.08
C LEU A 79 -4.00 -7.70 -2.58
N LYS A 80 -3.19 -8.37 -3.42
CA LYS A 80 -3.26 -8.29 -4.89
C LYS A 80 -4.68 -8.60 -5.40
N ASN A 81 -5.34 -9.58 -4.79
CA ASN A 81 -6.67 -10.03 -5.18
C ASN A 81 -7.81 -9.29 -4.45
N ALA A 82 -7.54 -8.25 -3.66
CA ALA A 82 -8.56 -7.52 -2.91
C ALA A 82 -9.63 -6.92 -3.84
N ARG A 83 -9.21 -6.44 -5.03
CA ARG A 83 -10.07 -5.97 -6.13
C ARG A 83 -9.46 -6.39 -7.48
N PRO A 84 -9.80 -7.58 -8.02
CA PRO A 84 -9.08 -8.18 -9.15
C PRO A 84 -9.03 -7.34 -10.44
N THR A 85 -9.98 -6.43 -10.63
CA THR A 85 -10.02 -5.51 -11.80
C THR A 85 -9.20 -4.22 -11.60
N ALA A 86 -8.68 -3.97 -10.39
CA ALA A 86 -7.84 -2.82 -10.09
C ALA A 86 -6.39 -3.11 -10.52
N ILE A 87 -6.09 -2.98 -11.81
CA ILE A 87 -4.77 -3.29 -12.37
C ILE A 87 -3.65 -2.55 -11.65
N ASN A 88 -3.86 -1.28 -11.29
CA ASN A 88 -2.86 -0.49 -10.56
C ASN A 88 -2.55 -1.05 -9.17
N LEU A 89 -3.55 -1.62 -8.47
CA LEU A 89 -3.31 -2.29 -7.19
C LEU A 89 -2.31 -3.42 -7.38
N SER A 90 -2.59 -4.32 -8.33
CA SER A 90 -1.69 -5.43 -8.65
C SER A 90 -0.31 -4.96 -9.09
N TYR A 91 -0.24 -3.88 -9.88
CA TYR A 91 1.01 -3.28 -10.32
C TYR A 91 1.87 -2.80 -9.14
N GLY A 92 1.28 -2.04 -8.21
CA GLY A 92 2.00 -1.55 -7.02
C GLY A 92 2.45 -2.68 -6.10
N VAL A 93 1.58 -3.69 -5.90
CA VAL A 93 1.91 -4.90 -5.15
C VAL A 93 3.11 -5.63 -5.77
N ILE A 94 3.08 -5.88 -7.08
CA ILE A 94 4.13 -6.64 -7.76
C ILE A 94 5.46 -5.89 -7.72
N ARG A 95 5.46 -4.58 -7.97
CA ARG A 95 6.69 -3.75 -7.91
C ARG A 95 7.32 -3.80 -6.53
N ALA A 96 6.56 -3.50 -5.48
CA ALA A 96 7.06 -3.50 -4.12
C ALA A 96 7.51 -4.90 -3.67
N LEU A 97 6.78 -5.96 -4.03
CA LEU A 97 7.19 -7.34 -3.72
C LEU A 97 8.51 -7.71 -4.40
N ASN A 98 8.70 -7.35 -5.67
CA ASN A 98 9.95 -7.63 -6.37
C ASN A 98 11.14 -6.92 -5.72
N ALA A 99 10.97 -5.67 -5.29
CA ALA A 99 12.00 -4.96 -4.53
C ALA A 99 12.28 -5.63 -3.18
N ALA A 100 11.22 -5.99 -2.44
CA ALA A 100 11.33 -6.69 -1.16
C ALA A 100 12.17 -7.97 -1.31
N LEU A 101 11.88 -8.81 -2.31
CA LEU A 101 12.53 -10.10 -2.52
C LEU A 101 14.03 -10.02 -2.90
N ALA A 102 14.59 -8.82 -3.12
CA ALA A 102 16.03 -8.63 -3.21
C ALA A 102 16.73 -8.69 -1.83
N GLY A 103 15.98 -8.54 -0.74
CA GLY A 103 16.47 -8.69 0.62
C GLY A 103 16.59 -10.15 1.05
N THR A 104 17.53 -10.42 1.95
CA THR A 104 17.78 -11.75 2.52
C THR A 104 17.16 -11.94 3.90
N THR A 105 16.80 -10.84 4.57
CA THR A 105 16.12 -10.82 5.87
C THR A 105 14.80 -10.05 5.78
N MET A 106 13.84 -10.32 6.69
CA MET A 106 12.57 -9.57 6.73
C MET A 106 12.78 -8.06 6.92
N VAL A 107 13.87 -7.66 7.59
CA VAL A 107 14.25 -6.25 7.78
C VAL A 107 14.66 -5.63 6.45
N GLU A 108 15.58 -6.25 5.71
CA GLU A 108 15.99 -5.79 4.38
C GLU A 108 14.80 -5.78 3.40
N MET A 109 13.96 -6.82 3.44
CA MET A 109 12.76 -6.89 2.61
C MET A 109 11.80 -5.72 2.89
N LYS A 110 11.59 -5.36 4.16
CA LYS A 110 10.80 -4.20 4.56
C LYS A 110 11.42 -2.90 4.01
N GLU A 111 12.72 -2.71 4.19
CA GLU A 111 13.42 -1.50 3.75
C GLU A 111 13.30 -1.29 2.24
N TYR A 112 13.59 -2.33 1.45
CA TYR A 112 13.48 -2.27 -0.02
C TYR A 112 12.03 -2.10 -0.50
N ALA A 113 11.06 -2.74 0.17
CA ALA A 113 9.65 -2.54 -0.12
C ALA A 113 9.23 -1.09 0.14
N LEU A 114 9.69 -0.50 1.25
CA LEU A 114 9.34 0.88 1.63
C LEU A 114 9.95 1.90 0.67
N GLU A 115 11.21 1.70 0.28
CA GLU A 115 11.87 2.55 -0.72
C GLU A 115 11.11 2.53 -2.06
N GLU A 116 10.70 1.35 -2.52
CA GLU A 116 9.91 1.22 -3.75
C GLU A 116 8.50 1.80 -3.61
N ALA A 117 7.85 1.60 -2.46
CA ALA A 117 6.53 2.16 -2.22
C ALA A 117 6.55 3.70 -2.20
N ASN A 118 7.58 4.29 -1.61
CA ASN A 118 7.80 5.74 -1.64
C ASN A 118 8.04 6.24 -3.08
N ARG A 119 8.85 5.53 -3.89
CA ARG A 119 9.02 5.87 -5.32
C ARG A 119 7.69 5.87 -6.08
N ILE A 120 6.85 4.85 -5.88
CA ILE A 120 5.53 4.76 -6.52
C ILE A 120 4.63 5.93 -6.09
N ALA A 121 4.67 6.32 -4.82
CA ALA A 121 3.93 7.48 -4.31
C ALA A 121 4.42 8.80 -4.91
N GLU A 122 5.74 8.98 -5.04
CA GLU A 122 6.36 10.15 -5.66
C GLU A 122 6.03 10.24 -7.15
N GLU A 123 6.08 9.12 -7.87
CA GLU A 123 5.69 9.02 -9.29
C GLU A 123 4.22 9.46 -9.50
N ASP A 124 3.30 9.03 -8.64
CA ASP A 124 1.89 9.45 -8.69
C ASP A 124 1.73 10.97 -8.49
N VAL A 125 2.41 11.53 -7.49
CA VAL A 125 2.37 12.98 -7.24
C VAL A 125 2.96 13.77 -8.42
N ALA A 126 4.02 13.27 -9.05
CA ALA A 126 4.68 13.92 -10.17
C ALA A 126 3.81 13.95 -11.44
N VAL A 127 3.08 12.87 -11.72
CA VAL A 127 2.14 12.82 -12.86
C VAL A 127 1.01 13.84 -12.68
N ASN A 128 0.47 13.96 -11.46
CA ASN A 128 -0.62 14.89 -11.16
C ASN A 128 -0.20 16.38 -11.17
N LYS A 129 1.10 16.70 -11.06
CA LYS A 129 1.62 18.08 -11.12
C LYS A 129 2.02 18.55 -12.52
N LYS A 130 2.12 17.63 -13.49
CA LYS A 130 2.48 17.94 -14.89
C LYS A 130 1.26 18.14 -15.80
N LEU A 131 0.06 17.86 -15.29
CA LEU A 131 -1.24 18.13 -15.91
C LEU A 131 -1.75 19.50 -15.49
#